data_AF-A0A6C0DXS8-F1
#
_entry.id   AF-A0A6C0DXS8-F1
#
_cell.length_a   1.000
_cell.length_b   1.000
_cell.length_c   1.000
_cell.angle_alpha   90.00
_cell.angle_beta   90.00
_cell.angle_gamma   90.00
#
_symmetry.space_group_name_H-M   'P 1'
#
loop_
_entity.id
_entity.type
_entity.pdbx_description
1 polymer ?
#
loop_
_entity_poly.entity_id
_entity_poly.type
_entity_poly.pdbx_seq_one_letter_code
_entity_poly.pdbx_strand_id
1 'polypeptide(L)'
;MLSHYQLVGIFHDVFGHPLRTEPYLDCFDKDPNIVPFRMSLIKEELDEYKQAQKENNIIEQADALCDAVYVIHGAGHCLGIKLDNQNIQNIMIYDFEEEIKNFELCYQNEIFLGMAISLNKLLNMVHSLAKQNGFHKFDEMFREVHRSNMSKVCTNMEDVNMSIAFYKKENRYKNPSYKIKNDYYVIYDAETSKILKNHKWETPNLKQFFL
;
A
#
# COMPACT_ATOMS: atom_id res chain seq x y z
N MET A 1 0.19 -19.71 -6.17
CA MET A 1 0.81 -18.37 -6.23
C MET A 1 0.29 -17.58 -5.03
N LEU A 2 1.10 -16.71 -4.42
CA LEU A 2 0.64 -15.89 -3.29
C LEU A 2 -0.39 -14.85 -3.74
N SER A 3 -1.40 -14.59 -2.91
CA SER A 3 -2.40 -13.53 -3.13
C SER A 3 -1.79 -12.14 -2.90
N HIS A 4 -2.44 -11.08 -3.42
CA HIS A 4 -2.05 -9.70 -3.15
C HIS A 4 -2.00 -9.41 -1.64
N TYR A 5 -3.00 -9.87 -0.87
CA TYR A 5 -3.00 -9.76 0.59
C TYR A 5 -1.76 -10.41 1.22
N GLN A 6 -1.38 -11.62 0.80
CA GLN A 6 -0.19 -12.30 1.33
C GLN A 6 1.11 -11.58 0.97
N LEU A 7 1.22 -11.02 -0.24
CA LEU A 7 2.39 -10.22 -0.65
C LEU A 7 2.53 -8.95 0.18
N VAL A 8 1.43 -8.23 0.42
CA VAL A 8 1.44 -7.05 1.30
C VAL A 8 1.75 -7.45 2.75
N GLY A 9 1.35 -8.64 3.18
CA GLY A 9 1.72 -9.19 4.49
C GLY A 9 3.23 -9.42 4.63
N ILE A 10 3.87 -9.95 3.60
CA ILE A 10 5.33 -10.10 3.53
C ILE A 10 6.01 -8.73 3.61
N PHE A 11 5.49 -7.74 2.88
CA PHE A 11 5.98 -6.36 2.98
C PHE A 11 5.82 -5.82 4.41
N HIS A 12 4.67 -6.01 5.05
CA HIS A 12 4.46 -5.56 6.42
C HIS A 12 5.45 -6.20 7.40
N ASP A 13 5.70 -7.52 7.28
CA ASP A 13 6.72 -8.17 8.11
C ASP A 13 8.10 -7.57 7.84
N VAL A 14 8.55 -7.53 6.59
CA VAL A 14 9.90 -7.06 6.23
C VAL A 14 10.15 -5.60 6.66
N PHE A 15 9.15 -4.73 6.53
CA PHE A 15 9.29 -3.30 6.88
C PHE A 15 8.87 -2.97 8.32
N GLY A 16 8.47 -3.98 9.11
CA GLY A 16 8.09 -3.80 10.51
C GLY A 16 6.80 -2.99 10.70
N HIS A 17 5.87 -3.08 9.75
CA HIS A 17 4.53 -2.51 9.87
C HIS A 17 3.59 -3.46 10.62
N PRO A 18 2.48 -2.96 11.19
CA PRO A 18 1.55 -3.83 11.92
C PRO A 18 1.00 -4.94 11.03
N LEU A 19 1.09 -6.18 11.51
CA LEU A 19 0.66 -7.40 10.82
C LEU A 19 -0.22 -8.21 11.77
N ARG A 20 -1.52 -7.90 11.80
CA ARG A 20 -2.48 -8.54 12.71
C ARG A 20 -3.15 -9.71 12.01
N THR A 21 -3.24 -10.84 12.71
CA THR A 21 -3.92 -12.05 12.23
C THR A 21 -5.37 -12.14 12.70
N GLU A 22 -5.75 -11.33 13.70
CA GLU A 22 -7.08 -11.29 14.30
C GLU A 22 -7.64 -9.86 14.29
N PRO A 23 -8.98 -9.68 14.21
CA PRO A 23 -9.63 -8.37 14.23
C PRO A 23 -9.19 -7.49 15.40
N TYR A 24 -8.73 -6.27 15.11
CA TYR A 24 -8.30 -5.29 16.11
C TYR A 24 -9.48 -4.45 16.60
N LEU A 25 -10.39 -5.09 17.33
CA LEU A 25 -11.69 -4.50 17.71
C LEU A 25 -11.59 -3.28 18.63
N ASP A 26 -10.53 -3.19 19.43
CA ASP A 26 -10.24 -2.09 20.35
C ASP A 26 -9.31 -1.01 19.73
N CYS A 27 -9.19 -1.00 18.40
CA CYS A 27 -8.39 0.00 17.68
C CYS A 27 -8.88 1.44 17.92
N PHE A 28 -10.18 1.64 18.16
CA PHE A 28 -10.77 2.95 18.41
C PHE A 28 -10.20 3.62 19.67
N ASP A 29 -9.97 2.83 20.72
CA ASP A 29 -9.45 3.33 21.99
C ASP A 29 -7.92 3.30 22.04
N LYS A 30 -7.32 2.19 21.60
CA LYS A 30 -5.87 1.93 21.79
C LYS A 30 -4.99 2.59 20.74
N ASP A 31 -5.54 2.88 19.56
CA ASP A 31 -4.79 3.44 18.45
C ASP A 31 -5.70 4.30 17.55
N PRO A 32 -6.28 5.41 18.09
CA PRO A 32 -7.27 6.23 17.37
C PRO A 32 -6.73 6.87 16.09
N ASN A 33 -5.42 6.84 15.86
CA ASN A 33 -4.82 7.39 14.64
C ASN A 33 -4.61 6.35 13.54
N ILE A 34 -4.72 5.04 13.83
CA ILE A 34 -4.47 3.99 12.84
C ILE A 34 -5.44 4.08 11.67
N VAL A 35 -6.74 4.29 11.94
CA VAL A 35 -7.77 4.33 10.92
C VAL A 35 -7.69 5.63 10.10
N PRO A 36 -7.63 6.84 10.71
CA PRO A 36 -7.41 8.07 9.96
C PRO A 36 -6.17 8.04 9.06
N PHE A 37 -5.05 7.49 9.54
CA PHE A 37 -3.83 7.36 8.75
C PHE A 37 -4.02 6.39 7.57
N ARG A 38 -4.69 5.25 7.76
CA ARG A 38 -4.97 4.32 6.66
C ARG A 38 -5.93 4.92 5.63
N MET A 39 -6.91 5.69 6.06
CA MET A 39 -7.80 6.43 5.17
C MET A 39 -7.05 7.48 4.34
N SER A 40 -6.12 8.22 4.95
CA SER A 40 -5.37 9.24 4.22
C SER A 40 -4.54 8.63 3.10
N LEU A 41 -3.90 7.48 3.34
CA LEU A 41 -3.16 6.75 2.31
C LEU A 41 -4.09 6.28 1.18
N ILE A 42 -5.23 5.65 1.50
CA ILE A 42 -6.20 5.22 0.49
C ILE A 42 -6.68 6.41 -0.36
N LYS A 43 -6.96 7.54 0.27
CA LYS A 43 -7.39 8.75 -0.42
C LYS A 43 -6.30 9.32 -1.32
N GLU A 44 -5.05 9.33 -0.87
CA GLU A 44 -3.88 9.77 -1.63
C GLU A 44 -3.78 9.01 -2.96
N GLU A 45 -3.73 7.68 -2.93
CA GLU A 45 -3.59 6.87 -4.15
C GLU A 45 -4.79 7.04 -5.11
N LEU A 46 -6.01 7.20 -4.59
CA LEU A 46 -7.19 7.44 -5.41
C LEU A 46 -7.21 8.85 -6.03
N ASP A 47 -6.65 9.85 -5.35
CA ASP A 47 -6.49 11.19 -5.91
C ASP A 47 -5.37 11.22 -6.97
N GLU A 48 -4.29 10.45 -6.78
CA GLU A 48 -3.26 10.23 -7.81
C GLU A 48 -3.86 9.57 -9.07
N TYR A 49 -4.72 8.56 -8.90
CA TYR A 49 -5.46 7.97 -10.03
C TYR A 49 -6.32 9.00 -10.77
N LYS A 50 -7.11 9.82 -10.04
CA LYS A 50 -7.93 10.88 -10.64
C LYS A 50 -7.07 11.88 -11.41
N GLN A 51 -5.88 12.20 -10.91
CA GLN A 51 -4.94 13.09 -11.59
C GLN A 51 -4.39 12.45 -12.87
N ALA A 52 -3.95 11.20 -12.81
CA ALA A 52 -3.47 10.43 -13.96
C ALA A 52 -4.56 10.26 -15.05
N GLN A 53 -5.83 10.17 -14.66
CA GLN A 53 -6.96 10.23 -15.60
C GLN A 53 -7.05 11.58 -16.32
N LYS A 54 -6.98 12.70 -15.60
CA LYS A 54 -7.01 14.05 -16.20
C LYS A 54 -5.87 14.26 -17.18
N GLU A 55 -4.72 13.67 -16.89
CA GLU A 55 -3.52 13.74 -17.72
C GLU A 55 -3.49 12.70 -18.86
N ASN A 56 -4.50 11.81 -18.95
CA ASN A 56 -4.52 10.67 -19.87
C ASN A 56 -3.26 9.79 -19.79
N ASN A 57 -2.64 9.71 -18.61
CA ASN A 57 -1.44 8.93 -18.39
C ASN A 57 -1.79 7.51 -17.95
N ILE A 58 -1.89 6.59 -18.91
CA ILE A 58 -2.31 5.21 -18.66
C ILE A 58 -1.35 4.42 -17.75
N ILE A 59 -0.06 4.78 -17.76
CA ILE A 59 0.95 4.13 -16.92
C ILE A 59 0.73 4.52 -15.45
N GLU A 60 0.58 5.82 -15.19
CA GLU A 60 0.31 6.33 -13.83
C GLU A 60 -1.08 5.93 -13.33
N GLN A 61 -2.06 5.77 -14.23
CA GLN A 61 -3.36 5.20 -13.85
C GLN A 61 -3.21 3.75 -13.35
N ALA A 62 -2.36 2.94 -13.99
CA ALA A 62 -2.11 1.57 -13.54
C ALA A 62 -1.30 1.52 -12.23
N ASP A 63 -0.32 2.41 -12.07
CA ASP A 63 0.48 2.54 -10.85
C ASP A 63 -0.41 2.89 -9.66
N ALA A 64 -1.19 3.98 -9.76
CA ALA A 64 -2.09 4.44 -8.72
C ALA A 64 -3.16 3.39 -8.33
N LEU A 65 -3.67 2.59 -9.27
CA LEU A 65 -4.57 1.49 -8.93
C LEU A 65 -3.84 0.33 -8.23
N CYS A 66 -2.60 0.01 -8.61
CA CYS A 66 -1.80 -0.99 -7.90
C CYS A 66 -1.48 -0.53 -6.47
N ASP A 67 -1.11 0.74 -6.29
CA ASP A 67 -0.84 1.34 -4.99
C ASP A 67 -2.10 1.44 -4.13
N ALA A 68 -3.26 1.76 -4.72
CA ALA A 68 -4.55 1.69 -4.03
C ALA A 68 -4.83 0.28 -3.48
N VAL A 69 -4.62 -0.78 -4.27
CA VAL A 69 -4.72 -2.18 -3.78
C VAL A 69 -3.74 -2.42 -2.63
N TYR A 70 -2.52 -1.89 -2.75
CA TYR A 70 -1.46 -2.06 -1.75
C TYR A 70 -1.83 -1.42 -0.40
N VAL A 71 -2.32 -0.18 -0.40
CA VAL A 71 -2.70 0.54 0.84
C VAL A 71 -3.99 0.01 1.44
N ILE A 72 -4.95 -0.47 0.63
CA ILE A 72 -6.18 -1.13 1.12
C ILE A 72 -5.83 -2.46 1.81
N HIS A 73 -4.99 -3.30 1.21
CA HIS A 73 -4.49 -4.51 1.87
C HIS A 73 -3.66 -4.19 3.11
N GLY A 74 -2.88 -3.10 3.09
CA GLY A 74 -2.13 -2.62 4.25
C GLY A 74 -3.04 -2.20 5.41
N ALA A 75 -4.18 -1.57 5.11
CA ALA A 75 -5.23 -1.29 6.09
C ALA A 75 -5.82 -2.59 6.67
N GLY A 76 -6.08 -3.58 5.80
CA GLY A 76 -6.50 -4.93 6.21
C GLY A 76 -5.57 -5.56 7.24
N HIS A 77 -4.26 -5.64 6.94
CA HIS A 77 -3.25 -6.16 7.87
C HIS A 77 -3.15 -5.36 9.17
N CYS A 78 -3.34 -4.04 9.12
CA CYS A 78 -3.31 -3.20 10.31
C CYS A 78 -4.52 -3.41 11.22
N LEU A 79 -5.67 -3.74 10.65
CA LEU A 79 -6.90 -3.93 11.41
C LEU A 79 -7.19 -5.42 11.68
N GLY A 80 -6.40 -6.34 11.14
CA GLY A 80 -6.67 -7.77 11.21
C GLY A 80 -7.89 -8.18 10.38
N ILE A 81 -8.16 -7.46 9.28
CA ILE A 81 -9.24 -7.73 8.33
C ILE A 81 -8.66 -8.47 7.14
N LYS A 82 -9.03 -9.74 7.01
CA LYS A 82 -8.61 -10.62 5.92
C LYS A 82 -9.34 -10.26 4.62
N LEU A 83 -8.60 -9.85 3.58
CA LEU A 83 -9.13 -9.35 2.30
C LEU A 83 -8.88 -10.30 1.11
N ASP A 84 -8.63 -11.58 1.41
CA ASP A 84 -8.20 -12.61 0.46
C ASP A 84 -9.38 -13.20 -0.34
N ASN A 85 -10.60 -13.00 0.16
CA ASN A 85 -11.81 -13.63 -0.38
C ASN A 85 -12.38 -12.77 -1.51
N GLN A 86 -11.77 -12.90 -2.68
CA GLN A 86 -12.20 -12.22 -3.91
C GLN A 86 -13.46 -12.87 -4.49
N ASN A 87 -14.63 -12.51 -3.98
CA ASN A 87 -15.82 -12.51 -4.82
C ASN A 87 -15.87 -11.13 -5.49
N ILE A 88 -15.10 -10.96 -6.57
CA ILE A 88 -15.19 -9.76 -7.42
C ILE A 88 -16.59 -9.77 -8.03
N GLN A 89 -17.52 -9.14 -7.34
CA GLN A 89 -18.83 -8.85 -7.90
C GLN A 89 -18.62 -7.72 -8.92
N ASN A 90 -19.24 -7.85 -10.10
CA ASN A 90 -19.40 -6.71 -11.00
C ASN A 90 -20.34 -5.71 -10.32
N ILE A 91 -19.79 -4.88 -9.45
CA ILE A 91 -20.53 -3.81 -8.79
C ILE A 91 -20.57 -2.64 -9.80
N MET A 92 -21.75 -2.05 -10.03
CA MET A 92 -21.84 -0.75 -10.72
C MET A 92 -20.91 0.22 -9.98
N ILE A 93 -20.01 0.92 -10.68
CA ILE A 93 -19.04 1.81 -10.02
C ILE A 93 -19.81 2.82 -9.17
N TYR A 94 -19.71 2.62 -7.86
CA TYR A 94 -20.06 3.62 -6.87
C TYR A 94 -18.90 4.62 -6.78
N ASP A 95 -19.21 5.81 -6.31
CA ASP A 95 -18.23 6.86 -6.08
C ASP A 95 -17.24 6.41 -4.97
N PHE A 96 -15.93 6.41 -5.26
CA PHE A 96 -14.90 6.12 -4.26
C PHE A 96 -15.01 7.05 -3.05
N GLU A 97 -15.41 8.30 -3.27
CA GLU A 97 -15.57 9.27 -2.17
C GLU A 97 -16.74 8.89 -1.27
N GLU A 98 -17.82 8.33 -1.83
CA GLU A 98 -18.95 7.82 -1.05
C GLU A 98 -18.51 6.63 -0.18
N GLU A 99 -17.73 5.71 -0.74
CA GLU A 99 -17.29 4.54 0.01
C GLU A 99 -16.25 4.88 1.09
N ILE A 100 -15.37 5.85 0.84
CA ILE A 100 -14.47 6.40 1.87
C ILE A 100 -15.29 7.04 3.01
N LYS A 101 -16.34 7.80 2.69
CA LYS A 101 -17.25 8.39 3.70
C LYS A 101 -17.97 7.30 4.50
N ASN A 102 -18.39 6.21 3.87
CA ASN A 102 -19.00 5.07 4.57
C ASN A 102 -18.01 4.42 5.54
N PHE A 103 -16.76 4.21 5.12
CA PHE A 103 -15.70 3.71 5.98
C PHE A 103 -15.43 4.65 7.17
N GLU A 104 -15.37 5.97 6.92
CA GLU A 104 -15.21 6.99 7.95
C GLU A 104 -16.36 6.98 8.96
N LEU A 105 -17.60 6.89 8.47
CA LEU A 105 -18.78 6.85 9.32
C LEU A 105 -18.78 5.60 10.20
N CYS A 106 -18.38 4.45 9.65
CA CYS A 106 -18.23 3.22 10.43
C CYS A 106 -17.16 3.39 11.51
N TYR A 107 -16.03 4.04 11.20
CA TYR A 107 -14.99 4.35 12.18
C TYR A 107 -15.50 5.26 13.30
N GLN A 108 -16.16 6.37 12.97
CA GLN A 108 -16.70 7.33 13.93
C GLN A 108 -17.78 6.74 14.86
N ASN A 109 -18.47 5.68 14.40
CA ASN A 109 -19.50 4.98 15.17
C ASN A 109 -19.01 3.62 15.72
N GLU A 110 -17.70 3.34 15.65
CA GLU A 110 -17.07 2.11 16.17
C GLU A 110 -17.64 0.80 15.57
N ILE A 111 -18.12 0.86 14.33
CA ILE A 111 -18.75 -0.25 13.61
C ILE A 111 -17.68 -1.02 12.82
N PHE A 112 -16.89 -1.85 13.50
CA PHE A 112 -15.77 -2.59 12.89
C PHE A 112 -16.18 -3.46 11.68
N LEU A 113 -17.33 -4.15 11.75
CA LEU A 113 -17.83 -4.94 10.62
C LEU A 113 -18.10 -4.07 9.38
N GLY A 114 -18.63 -2.86 9.59
CA GLY A 114 -18.86 -1.89 8.50
C GLY A 114 -17.56 -1.41 7.86
N MET A 115 -16.51 -1.20 8.67
CA MET A 115 -15.17 -0.91 8.16
C MET A 115 -14.62 -2.06 7.29
N ALA A 116 -14.77 -3.31 7.74
CA ALA A 116 -14.33 -4.48 6.99
C ALA A 116 -15.09 -4.66 5.66
N ILE A 117 -16.40 -4.40 5.66
CA ILE A 117 -17.22 -4.40 4.43
C ILE A 117 -16.73 -3.31 3.47
N SER A 118 -16.46 -2.11 3.99
CA SER A 118 -16.09 -0.98 3.13
C SER A 118 -14.70 -1.16 2.51
N LEU A 119 -13.73 -1.72 3.24
CA LEU A 119 -12.41 -2.08 2.66
C LEU A 119 -12.54 -3.12 1.54
N ASN A 120 -13.38 -4.14 1.72
CA ASN A 120 -13.65 -5.13 0.67
C ASN A 120 -14.31 -4.48 -0.54
N LYS A 121 -15.26 -3.55 -0.33
CA LYS A 121 -15.92 -2.83 -1.42
C LYS A 121 -14.95 -1.92 -2.17
N LEU A 122 -14.11 -1.15 -1.49
CA LEU A 122 -13.04 -0.36 -2.10
C LEU A 122 -12.11 -1.23 -2.95
N LEU A 123 -11.66 -2.37 -2.41
CA LEU A 123 -10.81 -3.31 -3.15
C LEU A 123 -11.49 -3.82 -4.43
N ASN A 124 -12.76 -4.22 -4.34
CA ASN A 124 -13.55 -4.65 -5.49
C ASN A 124 -13.76 -3.53 -6.52
N MET A 125 -13.93 -2.28 -6.07
CA MET A 125 -14.05 -1.11 -6.95
C MET A 125 -12.76 -0.84 -7.72
N VAL A 126 -11.59 -0.90 -7.05
CA VAL A 126 -10.28 -0.75 -7.71
C VAL A 126 -10.07 -1.84 -8.77
N HIS A 127 -10.34 -3.11 -8.44
CA HIS A 127 -10.24 -4.21 -9.40
C HIS A 127 -11.22 -4.08 -10.58
N SER A 128 -12.45 -3.65 -10.30
CA SER A 128 -13.46 -3.41 -11.36
C SER A 128 -13.02 -2.30 -12.30
N LEU A 129 -12.44 -1.23 -11.75
CA LEU A 129 -11.95 -0.10 -12.52
C LEU A 129 -10.74 -0.48 -13.39
N ALA A 130 -9.77 -1.22 -12.84
CA ALA A 130 -8.64 -1.75 -13.60
C ALA A 130 -9.12 -2.58 -14.81
N LYS A 131 -10.13 -3.45 -14.60
CA LYS A 131 -10.74 -4.24 -15.67
C LYS A 131 -11.44 -3.36 -16.72
N GLN A 132 -12.16 -2.33 -16.31
CA GLN A 132 -12.84 -1.41 -17.24
C GLN A 132 -11.87 -0.57 -18.07
N ASN A 133 -10.72 -0.21 -17.49
CA ASN A 133 -9.64 0.48 -18.20
C ASN A 133 -8.81 -0.45 -19.12
N GLY A 134 -9.17 -1.75 -19.21
CA GLY A 134 -8.49 -2.70 -20.08
C GLY A 134 -7.15 -3.21 -19.53
N PHE A 135 -6.90 -3.09 -18.22
CA PHE A 135 -5.68 -3.61 -17.59
C PHE A 135 -5.79 -5.13 -17.41
N HIS A 136 -5.70 -5.88 -18.51
CA HIS A 136 -5.85 -7.34 -18.53
C HIS A 136 -4.75 -8.08 -17.75
N LYS A 137 -3.59 -7.43 -17.55
CA LYS A 137 -2.43 -7.95 -16.80
C LYS A 137 -2.28 -7.32 -15.40
N PHE A 138 -3.41 -6.97 -14.75
CA PHE A 138 -3.37 -6.20 -13.50
C PHE A 138 -2.71 -6.95 -12.33
N ASP A 139 -2.83 -8.29 -12.26
CA ASP A 139 -2.10 -9.09 -11.27
C ASP A 139 -0.58 -9.02 -11.51
N GLU A 140 -0.12 -9.09 -12.76
CA GLU A 140 1.30 -8.94 -13.09
C GLU A 140 1.81 -7.51 -12.83
N MET A 141 1.01 -6.48 -13.13
CA MET A 141 1.31 -5.09 -12.78
C MET A 141 1.47 -4.91 -11.27
N PHE A 142 0.54 -5.44 -10.46
CA PHE A 142 0.62 -5.39 -9.01
C PHE A 142 1.87 -6.10 -8.49
N ARG A 143 2.23 -7.26 -9.07
CA ARG A 143 3.46 -7.99 -8.69
C ARG A 143 4.73 -7.22 -9.03
N GLU A 144 4.73 -6.46 -10.12
CA GLU A 144 5.85 -5.57 -10.46
C GLU A 144 5.97 -4.40 -9.47
N VAL A 145 4.86 -3.80 -9.06
CA VAL A 145 4.84 -2.80 -7.98
C VAL A 145 5.32 -3.41 -6.66
N HIS A 146 4.88 -4.62 -6.33
CA HIS A 146 5.37 -5.34 -5.15
C HIS A 146 6.88 -5.62 -5.22
N ARG A 147 7.41 -6.07 -6.37
CA ARG A 147 8.85 -6.26 -6.57
C ARG A 147 9.61 -4.96 -6.34
N SER A 148 9.17 -3.85 -6.94
CA SER A 148 9.74 -2.51 -6.72
C SER A 148 9.71 -2.14 -5.23
N ASN A 149 8.59 -2.35 -4.53
CA ASN A 149 8.46 -2.09 -3.11
C ASN A 149 9.42 -2.93 -2.25
N MET A 150 9.56 -4.21 -2.56
CA MET A 150 10.50 -5.10 -1.88
C MET A 150 11.95 -4.78 -2.21
N SER A 151 12.26 -4.20 -3.37
CA SER A 151 13.61 -3.77 -3.74
C SER A 151 14.14 -2.60 -2.90
N LYS A 152 13.33 -2.00 -2.01
CA LYS A 152 13.74 -0.92 -1.10
C LYS A 152 14.68 -1.39 0.02
N VAL A 153 14.71 -2.69 0.35
CA VAL A 153 15.59 -3.23 1.41
C VAL A 153 17.00 -3.55 0.92
N CYS A 154 17.99 -3.48 1.81
CA CYS A 154 19.33 -4.01 1.56
C CYS A 154 19.43 -5.46 2.08
N THR A 155 20.31 -6.26 1.47
CA THR A 155 20.60 -7.65 1.89
C THR A 155 22.00 -7.82 2.48
N ASN A 156 22.81 -6.76 2.51
CA ASN A 156 24.17 -6.75 3.03
C ASN A 156 24.53 -5.36 3.58
N MET A 157 25.56 -5.31 4.42
CA MET A 157 26.01 -4.08 5.08
C MET A 157 26.67 -3.07 4.13
N GLU A 158 27.22 -3.50 3.00
CA GLU A 158 27.81 -2.61 2.00
C GLU A 158 26.72 -1.68 1.43
N ASP A 159 25.60 -2.27 1.04
CA ASP A 159 24.44 -1.56 0.50
C ASP A 159 23.79 -0.63 1.54
N VAL A 160 23.80 -1.02 2.83
CA VAL A 160 23.37 -0.16 3.93
C VAL A 160 24.26 1.08 4.04
N ASN A 161 25.58 0.89 4.08
CA ASN A 161 26.55 1.97 4.23
C ASN A 161 26.47 2.95 3.05
N MET A 162 26.37 2.45 1.82
CA MET A 162 26.21 3.28 0.62
C MET A 162 24.92 4.10 0.66
N SER A 163 23.79 3.48 1.04
CA SER A 163 22.49 4.16 1.09
C SER A 163 22.43 5.24 2.18
N ILE A 164 22.98 4.97 3.37
CA ILE A 164 23.06 5.98 4.44
C ILE A 164 23.99 7.13 4.05
N ALA A 165 25.14 6.84 3.43
CA ALA A 165 26.06 7.86 2.96
C ALA A 165 25.42 8.76 1.89
N PHE A 166 24.65 8.18 0.97
CA PHE A 166 23.87 8.92 -0.01
C PHE A 166 22.93 9.93 0.65
N TYR A 167 22.09 9.51 1.60
CA TYR A 167 21.14 10.41 2.26
C TYR A 167 21.79 11.46 3.15
N LYS A 168 22.92 11.13 3.80
CA LYS A 168 23.71 12.11 4.56
C LYS A 168 24.28 13.20 3.65
N LYS A 169 24.67 12.84 2.42
CA LYS A 169 25.19 13.80 1.43
C LYS A 169 24.10 14.69 0.86
N GLU A 170 22.91 14.15 0.57
CA GLU A 170 21.78 14.94 0.08
C GLU A 170 21.24 15.92 1.14
N ASN A 171 21.52 15.68 2.43
CA ASN A 171 20.97 16.44 3.55
C ASN A 171 19.42 16.54 3.52
N ARG A 172 18.78 15.53 2.91
CA ARG A 172 17.33 15.45 2.74
C ARG A 172 16.61 14.94 3.99
N TYR A 173 17.29 14.11 4.77
CA TYR A 173 16.76 13.46 5.97
C TYR A 173 17.70 13.70 7.14
N LYS A 174 17.12 13.90 8.33
CA LYS A 174 17.89 14.32 9.51
C LYS A 174 18.74 13.19 10.08
N ASN A 175 18.20 11.98 10.12
CA ASN A 175 18.87 10.85 10.74
C ASN A 175 18.69 9.53 9.96
N PRO A 176 19.27 9.40 8.74
CA PRO A 176 19.27 8.15 8.01
C PRO A 176 19.94 7.04 8.82
N SER A 177 19.18 5.99 9.10
CA SER A 177 19.53 4.84 9.93
C SER A 177 19.01 3.55 9.30
N TYR A 178 19.24 2.40 9.95
CA TYR A 178 18.70 1.11 9.50
C TYR A 178 18.14 0.30 10.65
N LYS A 179 17.19 -0.58 10.34
CA LYS A 179 16.72 -1.66 11.23
C LYS A 179 16.98 -3.01 10.58
N ILE A 180 17.28 -4.01 11.39
CA ILE A 180 17.40 -5.39 10.92
C ILE A 180 16.04 -6.06 11.10
N LYS A 181 15.56 -6.71 10.05
CA LYS A 181 14.31 -7.47 10.08
C LYS A 181 14.48 -8.72 9.22
N ASN A 182 14.47 -9.88 9.87
CA ASN A 182 14.86 -11.15 9.26
C ASN A 182 16.27 -11.01 8.62
N ASP A 183 16.41 -11.41 7.35
CA ASP A 183 17.65 -11.30 6.57
C ASP A 183 17.82 -9.93 5.87
N TYR A 184 16.95 -8.96 6.17
CA TYR A 184 16.94 -7.65 5.51
C TYR A 184 17.39 -6.52 6.42
N TYR A 185 17.98 -5.50 5.79
CA TYR A 185 18.26 -4.21 6.38
C TYR A 185 17.34 -3.16 5.76
N VAL A 186 16.48 -2.58 6.58
CA VAL A 186 15.52 -1.56 6.15
C VAL A 186 16.08 -0.19 6.48
N ILE A 187 16.35 0.62 5.46
CA ILE A 187 16.80 2.00 5.64
C ILE A 187 15.60 2.87 5.98
N TYR A 188 15.75 3.73 6.98
CA TYR A 188 14.70 4.64 7.43
C TYR A 188 15.29 5.92 8.00
N ASP A 189 14.52 7.01 8.01
CA ASP A 189 14.86 8.20 8.76
C ASP A 189 14.42 8.05 10.22
N ALA A 190 15.36 8.01 11.15
CA ALA A 190 15.09 7.77 12.56
C ALA A 190 14.35 8.91 13.27
N GLU A 191 14.30 10.09 12.66
CA GLU A 191 13.47 11.21 13.14
C GLU A 191 11.99 11.00 12.82
N THR A 192 11.67 10.65 11.56
CA THR A 192 10.28 10.61 11.06
C THR A 192 9.71 9.19 10.96
N SER A 193 10.53 8.17 11.19
CA SER A 193 10.22 6.76 10.90
C SER A 193 9.94 6.45 9.42
N LYS A 194 10.20 7.40 8.49
CA LYS A 194 9.97 7.21 7.06
C LYS A 194 10.92 6.15 6.50
N ILE A 195 10.37 5.13 5.86
CA ILE A 195 11.15 4.15 5.09
C ILE A 195 11.79 4.84 3.87
N LEU A 196 13.07 4.57 3.66
CA LEU A 196 13.87 5.13 2.59
C LEU A 196 14.20 4.06 1.54
N LYS A 197 14.39 4.49 0.30
CA LYS A 197 14.78 3.63 -0.82
C LYS A 197 16.29 3.40 -0.74
N ASN A 198 16.76 2.17 -0.78
CA ASN A 198 18.21 1.95 -0.88
C ASN A 198 18.75 2.42 -2.25
N HIS A 199 20.07 2.55 -2.38
CA HIS A 199 20.71 3.05 -3.60
C HIS A 199 20.56 2.17 -4.85
N LYS A 200 20.19 0.89 -4.71
CA LYS A 200 19.85 -0.07 -5.77
C LYS A 200 18.34 -0.23 -5.98
N TRP A 201 17.50 0.56 -5.33
CA TRP A 201 16.05 0.49 -5.51
C TRP A 201 15.68 0.61 -6.99
N GLU A 202 14.75 -0.24 -7.42
CA GLU A 202 14.31 -0.33 -8.81
C GLU A 202 12.89 0.20 -8.95
N THR A 203 12.72 1.20 -9.81
CA THR A 203 11.39 1.73 -10.17
C THR A 203 10.52 0.63 -10.80
N PRO A 204 9.19 0.62 -10.58
CA PRO A 204 8.33 -0.34 -11.25
C PRO A 204 8.28 -0.04 -12.75
N ASN A 205 8.47 -1.06 -13.59
CA ASN A 205 8.38 -0.91 -15.05
C ASN A 205 6.99 -1.35 -15.54
N LEU A 206 5.96 -0.53 -15.34
CA LEU A 206 4.61 -0.87 -15.79
C LEU A 206 4.41 -0.77 -17.30
N LYS A 207 5.25 0.02 -17.99
CA LYS A 207 5.20 0.19 -19.44
C LYS A 207 5.27 -1.13 -20.20
N GLN A 208 5.98 -2.13 -19.67
CA GLN A 208 6.11 -3.45 -20.29
C GLN A 208 4.78 -4.20 -20.47
N PHE A 209 3.72 -3.83 -19.75
CA PHE A 209 2.42 -4.50 -19.82
C PHE A 209 1.47 -3.88 -20.86
N PHE A 210 1.87 -2.77 -21.49
CA PHE A 210 1.10 -2.06 -22.51
C PHE A 210 1.67 -2.25 -23.92
N LEU A 211 2.72 -3.07 -24.07
CA LEU A 211 3.37 -3.42 -25.33
C LEU A 211 2.79 -4.70 -25.93
#